data_AF-A0A524GFD9-F1
#
_entry.id   AF-A0A524GFD9-F1
#
_cell.length_a   1.000
_cell.length_b   1.000
_cell.length_c   1.000
_cell.angle_alpha   90.00
_cell.angle_beta   90.00
_cell.angle_gamma   90.00
#
_symmetry.space_group_name_H-M   'P 1'
#
loop_
_entity.id
_entity.type
_entity.pdbx_description
1 polymer ?
#
loop_
_entity_poly.entity_id
_entity_poly.type
_entity_poly.pdbx_seq_one_letter_code
_entity_poly.pdbx_strand_id
1 'polypeptide(L)'
;MQQDTVETTVIHHPISASLQEELNSISEKCINCKLCQKECAFLRKYGKPKEIADSYDPSDKAHQGMPFECSLCQLCAAVCPVKINPALMFLEMRRETVKSGSGDYHEHAVILGYEKRGTTKRFSIYTLPKG
;
A
#
# COMPACT_ATOMS: atom_id res chain seq x y z
N MET A 1 -5.34 -40.71 20.69
CA MET A 1 -5.42 -39.24 20.64
C MET A 1 -4.62 -38.81 19.44
N GLN A 2 -5.29 -38.77 18.28
CA GLN A 2 -4.70 -38.37 17.01
C GLN A 2 -4.64 -36.83 17.00
N GLN A 3 -3.48 -36.27 16.71
CA GLN A 3 -3.27 -34.83 16.56
C GLN A 3 -3.46 -34.51 15.08
N ASP A 4 -4.59 -33.87 14.76
CA ASP A 4 -4.87 -33.33 13.44
C ASP A 4 -4.04 -32.04 13.25
N THR A 5 -3.02 -32.10 12.40
CA THR A 5 -2.29 -30.92 11.93
C THR A 5 -3.12 -30.24 10.86
N VAL A 6 -3.71 -29.08 11.17
CA VAL A 6 -4.39 -28.23 10.20
C VAL A 6 -3.33 -27.56 9.32
N GLU A 7 -3.06 -28.18 8.18
CA GLU A 7 -2.25 -27.64 7.10
C GLU A 7 -3.03 -26.45 6.51
N THR A 8 -2.65 -25.24 6.91
CA THR A 8 -3.24 -24.00 6.40
C THR A 8 -2.76 -23.81 4.97
N THR A 9 -3.60 -24.17 4.00
CA THR A 9 -3.39 -23.89 2.58
C THR A 9 -3.46 -22.38 2.35
N VAL A 10 -2.29 -21.74 2.33
CA VAL A 10 -2.17 -20.33 1.95
C VAL A 10 -2.52 -20.20 0.47
N ILE A 11 -3.70 -19.66 0.18
CA ILE A 11 -4.14 -19.33 -1.17
C ILE A 11 -3.27 -18.15 -1.63
N HIS A 12 -2.19 -18.42 -2.35
CA HIS A 12 -1.40 -17.37 -2.98
C HIS A 12 -2.24 -16.70 -4.07
N HIS A 13 -2.79 -15.53 -3.76
CA HIS A 13 -3.22 -14.61 -4.80
C HIS A 13 -1.96 -14.07 -5.51
N PRO A 14 -1.87 -14.15 -6.84
CA PRO A 14 -0.67 -13.69 -7.54
C PRO A 14 -0.62 -12.16 -7.47
N ILE A 15 0.26 -11.63 -6.62
CA ILE A 15 0.60 -10.22 -6.57
C ILE A 15 1.57 -9.86 -7.70
N SER A 16 1.67 -8.57 -8.02
CA SER A 16 2.64 -8.08 -9.00
C SER A 16 4.09 -8.40 -8.61
N ALA A 17 4.94 -8.61 -9.63
CA ALA A 17 6.35 -8.92 -9.43
C ALA A 17 7.09 -7.80 -8.67
N SER A 18 6.74 -6.52 -8.94
CA SER A 18 7.30 -5.38 -8.24
C SER A 18 6.95 -5.38 -6.74
N LEU A 19 5.70 -5.70 -6.39
CA LEU A 19 5.31 -5.83 -4.99
C LEU A 19 6.03 -7.00 -4.31
N GLN A 20 6.14 -8.14 -4.99
CA GLN A 20 6.83 -9.31 -4.44
C GLN A 20 8.31 -8.99 -4.14
N GLU A 21 8.99 -8.28 -5.04
CA GLU A 21 10.39 -7.86 -4.85
C GLU A 21 10.55 -6.96 -3.63
N GLU A 22 9.67 -5.95 -3.47
CA GLU A 22 9.73 -5.04 -2.33
C GLU A 22 9.40 -5.74 -1.01
N LEU A 23 8.39 -6.61 -0.97
CA LEU A 23 8.05 -7.41 0.21
C LEU A 23 9.23 -8.29 0.64
N ASN A 24 9.85 -9.01 -0.31
CA ASN A 24 11.01 -9.86 -0.03
C ASN A 24 12.20 -9.02 0.44
N SER A 25 12.48 -7.90 -0.23
CA SER A 25 13.58 -6.99 0.14
C SER A 25 13.42 -6.48 1.58
N ILE A 26 12.20 -6.09 1.99
CA ILE A 26 11.93 -5.67 3.36
C ILE A 26 11.98 -6.85 4.33
N SER A 27 11.34 -7.98 4.00
CA SER A 27 11.32 -9.18 4.85
C SER A 27 12.72 -9.68 5.16
N GLU A 28 13.59 -9.80 4.16
CA GLU A 28 14.91 -10.39 4.30
C GLU A 28 15.94 -9.43 4.93
N LYS A 29 15.92 -8.15 4.55
CA LYS A 29 16.98 -7.20 4.91
C LYS A 29 16.65 -6.35 6.14
N CYS A 30 15.37 -6.22 6.51
CA CYS A 30 15.01 -5.45 7.69
C CYS A 30 15.45 -6.18 8.96
N ILE A 31 16.37 -5.58 9.72
CA ILE A 31 16.83 -6.10 11.02
C ILE A 31 15.81 -5.90 12.18
N ASN A 32 14.56 -5.58 11.85
CA ASN A 32 13.45 -5.40 12.78
C ASN A 32 13.70 -4.38 13.92
N CYS A 33 14.53 -3.37 13.67
CA CYS A 33 14.79 -2.29 14.62
C CYS A 33 13.56 -1.36 14.79
N LYS A 34 13.62 -0.43 15.75
CA LYS A 34 12.50 0.48 16.07
C LYS A 34 12.71 1.93 15.59
N LEU A 35 13.75 2.22 14.83
CA LEU A 35 14.11 3.60 14.46
C LEU A 35 13.03 4.28 13.61
N CYS A 36 12.68 3.70 12.45
CA CYS A 36 11.62 4.25 11.60
C CYS A 36 10.25 4.28 12.29
N GLN A 37 9.97 3.31 13.17
CA GLN A 37 8.76 3.28 13.97
C GLN A 37 8.70 4.45 14.95
N LYS A 38 9.79 4.83 15.62
CA LYS A 38 9.79 5.97 16.55
C LYS A 38 9.43 7.28 15.85
N GLU A 39 9.99 7.50 14.66
CA GLU A 39 9.85 8.76 13.92
C GLU A 39 8.54 8.86 13.12
N CYS A 40 8.04 7.74 12.58
CA CYS A 40 6.89 7.75 11.68
C CYS A 40 5.57 7.47 12.41
N ALA A 41 4.62 8.41 12.38
CA ALA A 41 3.28 8.23 12.97
C ALA A 41 2.52 7.03 12.38
N PHE A 42 2.62 6.83 11.07
CA PHE A 42 2.03 5.69 10.38
C PHE A 42 2.58 4.35 10.91
N LEU A 43 3.91 4.19 11.01
CA LEU A 43 4.51 2.95 11.53
C LEU A 43 4.27 2.76 13.05
N ARG A 44 4.07 3.83 13.83
CA ARG A 44 3.59 3.69 15.22
C ARG A 44 2.21 3.07 15.30
N LYS A 45 1.32 3.45 14.38
CA LYS A 45 -0.05 2.94 14.32
C LYS A 45 -0.11 1.50 13.80
N TYR A 46 0.65 1.18 12.75
CA TYR A 46 0.49 -0.07 12.00
C TYR A 46 1.55 -1.14 12.24
N GLY A 47 2.67 -0.83 12.89
CA GLY A 47 3.75 -1.78 13.15
C GLY A 47 4.99 -1.56 12.29
N LYS A 48 5.98 -2.43 12.46
CA LYS A 48 7.27 -2.28 11.77
C LYS A 48 7.19 -2.78 10.33
N PRO A 49 8.00 -2.23 9.40
CA PRO A 49 8.01 -2.65 8.00
C PRO A 49 8.17 -4.16 7.79
N LYS A 50 9.04 -4.83 8.56
CA LYS A 50 9.24 -6.28 8.48
C LYS A 50 7.98 -7.06 8.83
N GLU A 51 7.33 -6.71 9.93
CA GLU A 51 6.11 -7.39 10.39
C GLU A 51 5.01 -7.26 9.35
N ILE A 52 4.85 -6.06 8.78
CA ILE A 52 3.86 -5.80 7.72
C ILE A 52 4.21 -6.60 6.45
N ALA A 53 5.48 -6.67 6.06
CA ALA A 53 5.92 -7.44 4.89
C ALA A 53 5.69 -8.95 5.07
N ASP A 54 6.03 -9.47 6.26
CA ASP A 54 5.93 -10.89 6.59
C ASP A 54 4.46 -11.35 6.72
N SER A 55 3.54 -10.46 7.11
CA SER A 55 2.12 -10.77 7.30
C SER A 55 1.21 -10.30 6.16
N TYR A 56 1.76 -9.72 5.09
CA TYR A 56 0.94 -9.11 4.04
C TYR A 56 0.04 -10.14 3.35
N ASP A 57 -1.26 -9.82 3.31
CA ASP A 57 -2.29 -10.57 2.59
C ASP A 57 -3.03 -9.62 1.65
N PRO A 58 -2.94 -9.78 0.31
CA PRO A 58 -3.61 -8.92 -0.65
C PRO A 58 -5.14 -9.03 -0.63
N SER A 59 -5.70 -10.07 -0.01
CA SER A 59 -7.15 -10.27 0.14
C SER A 59 -7.72 -9.59 1.40
N ASP A 60 -6.89 -9.26 2.37
CA ASP A 60 -7.29 -8.60 3.61
C ASP A 60 -7.60 -7.11 3.37
N LYS A 61 -8.81 -6.68 3.76
CA LYS A 61 -9.24 -5.28 3.68
C LYS A 61 -8.35 -4.33 4.47
N ALA A 62 -7.78 -4.78 5.59
CA ALA A 62 -6.84 -3.97 6.35
C ALA A 62 -5.57 -3.69 5.54
N HIS A 63 -4.99 -4.72 4.93
CA HIS A 63 -3.80 -4.59 4.06
C HIS A 63 -4.05 -3.86 2.74
N GLN A 64 -5.30 -3.84 2.26
CA GLN A 64 -5.72 -3.02 1.12
C GLN A 64 -5.83 -1.53 1.50
N GLY A 65 -6.42 -1.22 2.66
CA GLY A 65 -6.66 0.17 3.10
C GLY A 65 -5.45 0.86 3.71
N MET A 66 -4.74 0.19 4.63
CA MET A 66 -3.64 0.80 5.39
C MET A 66 -2.54 1.46 4.56
N PRO A 67 -2.12 0.95 3.37
CA PRO A 67 -1.02 1.55 2.63
C PRO A 67 -1.31 2.98 2.19
N PHE A 68 -2.59 3.34 2.02
CA PHE A 68 -3.03 4.69 1.65
C PHE A 68 -2.85 5.72 2.78
N GLU A 69 -2.74 5.29 4.04
CA GLU A 69 -2.45 6.21 5.17
C GLU A 69 -0.98 6.63 5.25
N CYS A 70 -0.07 5.88 4.63
CA CYS A 70 1.33 6.32 4.52
C CYS A 70 1.40 7.66 3.75
N SER A 71 2.31 8.58 4.06
CA SER A 71 2.44 9.82 3.25
C SER A 71 3.44 9.66 2.09
N LEU A 72 4.06 8.47 1.96
CA LEU A 72 5.19 8.23 1.05
C LEU A 72 6.32 9.26 1.21
N CYS A 73 6.48 9.84 2.41
CA CYS A 73 7.41 10.92 2.69
C CYS A 73 8.89 10.50 2.78
N GLN A 74 9.18 9.20 2.68
CA GLN A 74 10.53 8.63 2.72
C GLN A 74 11.30 8.78 4.05
N LEU A 75 10.68 9.28 5.12
CA LEU A 75 11.33 9.39 6.45
C LEU A 75 11.85 8.04 6.95
N CYS A 76 11.09 6.96 6.74
CA CYS A 76 11.49 5.61 7.13
C CYS A 76 12.75 5.12 6.42
N ALA A 77 12.97 5.51 5.16
CA ALA A 77 14.17 5.20 4.40
C ALA A 77 15.37 6.05 4.90
N ALA A 78 15.15 7.34 5.16
CA ALA A 78 16.19 8.26 5.62
C ALA A 78 16.82 7.85 6.96
N VAL A 79 16.02 7.31 7.89
CA VAL A 79 16.49 6.89 9.23
C VAL A 79 16.90 5.41 9.30
N CYS A 80 16.83 4.67 8.19
CA CYS A 80 17.10 3.24 8.20
C CYS A 80 18.61 2.95 8.23
N PRO A 81 19.13 2.22 9.24
CA PRO A 81 20.57 1.92 9.32
C PRO A 81 21.04 0.93 8.26
N VAL A 82 20.14 0.10 7.73
CA VAL A 82 20.43 -0.90 6.69
C VAL A 82 19.99 -0.46 5.29
N LYS A 83 19.63 0.82 5.12
CA LYS A 83 19.35 1.47 3.83
C LYS A 83 18.27 0.79 2.97
N ILE A 84 17.26 0.20 3.61
CA ILE A 84 16.04 -0.28 2.92
C ILE A 84 15.00 0.83 2.82
N ASN A 85 14.05 0.69 1.89
CA ASN A 85 13.02 1.69 1.64
C ASN A 85 11.60 1.14 1.85
N PRO A 86 11.05 1.21 3.09
CA PRO A 86 9.67 0.81 3.33
C PRO A 86 8.63 1.62 2.55
N ALA A 87 8.91 2.86 2.17
CA ALA A 87 7.95 3.69 1.44
C ALA A 87 7.71 3.16 0.01
N LEU A 88 8.71 2.54 -0.63
CA LEU A 88 8.51 1.86 -1.92
C LEU A 88 7.60 0.64 -1.78
N MET A 89 7.82 -0.19 -0.75
CA MET A 89 6.91 -1.28 -0.43
C MET A 89 5.46 -0.79 -0.28
N PHE A 90 5.21 0.27 0.49
CA PHE A 90 3.86 0.82 0.64
C PHE A 90 3.29 1.42 -0.66
N LEU A 91 4.13 1.94 -1.56
CA LEU A 91 3.69 2.38 -2.89
C LEU A 91 3.21 1.19 -3.73
N GLU A 92 3.96 0.09 -3.74
CA GLU A 92 3.58 -1.12 -4.47
C GLU A 92 2.31 -1.76 -3.90
N MET A 93 2.12 -1.75 -2.57
CA MET A 93 0.88 -2.21 -1.95
C MET A 93 -0.35 -1.41 -2.40
N ARG A 94 -0.22 -0.08 -2.58
CA ARG A 94 -1.30 0.75 -3.15
C ARG A 94 -1.60 0.37 -4.60
N ARG A 95 -0.55 0.20 -5.40
CA ARG A 95 -0.67 -0.19 -6.81
C ARG A 95 -1.39 -1.52 -6.95
N GLU A 96 -1.02 -2.49 -6.12
CA GLU A 96 -1.68 -3.80 -6.09
C GLU A 96 -3.15 -3.68 -5.70
N THR A 97 -3.47 -2.88 -4.67
CA THR A 97 -4.86 -2.66 -4.23
C THR A 97 -5.73 -2.05 -5.32
N VAL A 98 -5.21 -1.05 -6.05
CA VAL A 98 -5.94 -0.46 -7.19
C VAL A 98 -6.06 -1.47 -8.33
N LYS A 99 -4.98 -2.19 -8.66
CA LYS A 99 -4.96 -3.18 -9.74
C LYS A 99 -5.95 -4.33 -9.49
N SER A 100 -6.14 -4.74 -8.24
CA SER A 100 -7.10 -5.77 -7.85
C SER A 100 -8.56 -5.28 -7.79
N GLY A 101 -8.81 -4.00 -8.13
CA GLY A 101 -10.14 -3.39 -8.09
C GLY A 101 -10.61 -3.03 -6.68
N SER A 102 -9.75 -3.14 -5.67
CA SER A 102 -10.06 -2.80 -4.28
C SER A 102 -9.73 -1.35 -3.91
N GLY A 103 -9.29 -0.54 -4.87
CA GLY A 103 -9.01 0.89 -4.69
C GLY A 103 -10.21 1.83 -4.92
N ASP A 104 -11.34 1.30 -5.39
CA ASP A 104 -12.57 2.07 -5.60
C ASP A 104 -13.40 2.11 -4.30
N TYR A 105 -13.08 3.07 -3.44
CA TYR A 105 -13.79 3.30 -2.19
C TYR A 105 -15.16 3.95 -2.46
N HIS A 106 -16.22 3.41 -1.84
CA HIS A 106 -17.58 3.92 -1.99
C HIS A 106 -17.69 5.38 -1.53
N GLU A 107 -16.90 5.76 -0.52
CA GLU A 107 -16.77 7.12 0.01
C GLU A 107 -16.38 8.14 -1.08
N HIS A 108 -15.68 7.70 -2.14
CA HIS A 108 -15.27 8.55 -3.25
C HIS A 108 -16.32 8.65 -4.36
N ALA A 109 -17.45 7.93 -4.28
CA ALA A 109 -18.43 7.88 -5.37
C ALA A 109 -18.99 9.27 -5.75
N VAL A 110 -19.17 10.16 -4.76
CA VAL A 110 -19.68 11.52 -4.99
C VAL A 110 -18.69 12.36 -5.80
N ILE A 111 -17.42 12.39 -5.40
CA ILE A 111 -16.39 13.18 -6.08
C ILE A 111 -16.11 12.61 -7.48
N LEU A 112 -16.02 11.28 -7.62
CA LEU A 112 -15.84 10.64 -8.92
C LEU A 112 -17.01 10.92 -9.87
N GLY A 113 -18.24 10.92 -9.34
CA GLY A 113 -19.43 11.31 -10.09
C GLY A 113 -19.40 12.77 -10.54
N TYR A 114 -18.92 13.68 -9.68
CA TYR A 114 -18.73 15.09 -10.00
C TYR A 114 -17.67 15.28 -11.09
N GLU A 115 -16.49 14.67 -10.96
CA GLU A 115 -15.39 14.75 -11.93
C GLU A 115 -15.79 14.18 -13.29
N LYS A 116 -16.46 13.01 -13.31
CA LYS A 116 -17.00 12.41 -14.53
C LYS A 116 -17.98 13.33 -15.25
N ARG A 117 -18.79 14.10 -14.50
CA ARG A 117 -19.72 15.08 -15.08
C ARG A 117 -19.00 16.32 -15.60
N GLY A 118 -18.07 16.86 -14.82
CA GLY A 118 -17.29 18.06 -15.16
C GLY A 118 -16.39 17.87 -16.38
N THR A 119 -15.93 16.65 -16.63
CA THR A 119 -15.09 16.32 -17.81
C THR A 119 -15.89 16.04 -19.08
N THR A 120 -17.23 16.06 -19.05
CA THR A 120 -18.05 15.86 -20.26
C THR A 120 -17.97 17.06 -21.21
N LYS A 121 -18.24 16.84 -22.50
CA LYS A 121 -18.24 17.90 -23.55
C LYS A 121 -19.14 19.10 -23.23
N ARG A 122 -20.18 18.95 -22.41
CA ARG A 122 -21.08 20.05 -22.02
C ARG A 122 -20.43 21.00 -21.02
N PHE A 123 -19.44 20.53 -20.26
CA PHE A 123 -18.78 21.26 -19.18
C PHE A 123 -17.28 21.47 -19.43
N SER A 124 -16.73 21.04 -20.58
CA SER A 124 -15.36 21.30 -20.98
C SER A 124 -15.28 22.28 -22.16
N ILE A 125 -14.49 23.34 -21.99
CA ILE A 125 -14.12 24.29 -23.05
C ILE A 125 -12.59 24.31 -23.18
N TYR A 126 -12.08 23.91 -24.34
CA TYR A 126 -10.65 23.86 -24.64
C TYR A 126 -10.23 25.05 -25.51
N THR A 127 -10.54 26.26 -25.06
CA THR A 127 -10.14 27.50 -25.75
C THR A 127 -9.32 28.36 -24.81
N LEU A 128 -8.12 28.77 -25.24
CA LEU A 128 -7.33 29.76 -24.53
C LEU A 128 -7.87 31.16 -24.84
N PRO A 129 -7.99 32.07 -23.85
CA PRO A 129 -8.36 33.46 -24.12
C PRO A 129 -7.29 34.13 -24.98
N LYS A 130 -7.70 35.10 -25.82
CA LYS A 130 -6.74 35.94 -26.55
C LYS A 130 -6.08 36.90 -25.56
N GLY A 131 -4.75 36.96 -25.57
CA GLY A 131 -3.94 37.90 -24.79
C GLY A 131 -3.99 39.31 -25.35
#